data_AF-A0AAD4EKV4-F1
#
_entry.id   AF-A0AAD4EKV4-F1
#
_cell.length_a   1.000
_cell.length_b   1.000
_cell.length_c   1.000
_cell.angle_alpha   90.00
_cell.angle_beta   90.00
_cell.angle_gamma   90.00
#
_symmetry.space_group_name_H-M   'P 1'
#
loop_
_entity.id
_entity.type
_entity.pdbx_description
1 polymer ?
#
loop_
_entity_poly.entity_id
_entity_poly.type
_entity_poly.pdbx_seq_one_letter_code
_entity_poly.pdbx_strand_id
1 'polypeptide(L)'
;MDTCTTLYKYTSIEDVESRRIPVDAGAPFDRGDIILRSADNVDFHFHKLLLSLASSFFSNMFSLPQPDSLDDAADRTKDGLPIIPVTENSVILQKLLSFCSPVYDTDVPALENLDIVMSVLDAADKYDMKRVGIFIVRMITAPRFLEKEPMRVFAIACRYRSEAETLVAARYMLRFAVWEPAYVSELDFISGSDFQRLVKYHTNCGQAMTQLTRLWSTYPLPSLDCKFCRKKGVSRLSLKEYQDSVIEALRIRPSVESLLNPEWIDSMVRRAGSCIGCRERAPRALAEYAKELAFPVMAIILEIPLDIDFR
;
A
#
# COMPACT_ATOMS: atom_id res chain seq x y z
N MET A 1 57.82 -26.16 -0.05
CA MET A 1 56.95 -27.17 -0.68
C MET A 1 55.72 -27.29 0.23
N ASP A 2 54.55 -26.75 -0.06
CA ASP A 2 54.08 -25.99 -1.21
C ASP A 2 52.95 -25.05 -0.80
N THR A 3 52.77 -24.08 -1.68
CA THR A 3 52.03 -22.82 -1.69
C THR A 3 50.53 -22.87 -1.37
N CYS A 4 50.12 -21.86 -0.61
CA CYS A 4 48.81 -21.21 -0.60
C CYS A 4 48.48 -20.63 -1.99
N THR A 5 47.32 -20.96 -2.56
CA THR A 5 46.81 -20.29 -3.78
C THR A 5 45.32 -19.98 -3.62
N THR A 6 45.05 -18.70 -3.40
CA THR A 6 43.74 -18.05 -3.45
C THR A 6 43.18 -18.13 -4.87
N LEU A 7 42.09 -18.86 -5.07
CA LEU A 7 41.32 -18.84 -6.31
C LEU A 7 40.36 -17.64 -6.29
N TYR A 8 40.84 -16.50 -6.80
CA TYR A 8 39.97 -15.47 -7.36
C TYR A 8 39.16 -16.11 -8.50
N LYS A 9 37.85 -16.27 -8.31
CA LYS A 9 36.95 -16.54 -9.43
C LYS A 9 36.91 -15.30 -10.31
N TYR A 10 37.72 -15.32 -11.36
CA TYR A 10 37.52 -14.52 -12.56
C TYR A 10 36.09 -14.78 -13.05
N THR A 11 35.20 -13.82 -12.87
CA THR A 11 34.04 -13.66 -13.76
C THR A 11 34.60 -13.54 -15.17
N SER A 12 34.38 -14.57 -15.97
CA SER A 12 34.71 -14.59 -17.38
C SER A 12 34.05 -13.40 -18.07
N ILE A 13 34.84 -12.67 -18.85
CA ILE A 13 34.41 -11.57 -19.71
C ILE A 13 33.29 -12.00 -20.67
N GLU A 14 33.13 -13.31 -20.91
CA GLU A 14 32.06 -13.92 -21.71
C GLU A 14 30.65 -13.79 -21.11
N ASP A 15 30.48 -13.59 -19.79
CA ASP A 15 29.16 -13.36 -19.18
C ASP A 15 28.65 -11.91 -19.36
N VAL A 16 29.53 -10.99 -19.76
CA VAL A 16 29.22 -9.56 -19.95
C VAL A 16 28.84 -9.24 -21.40
N GLU A 17 29.05 -10.18 -22.33
CA GLU A 17 29.01 -9.92 -23.78
C GLU A 17 27.91 -10.66 -24.55
N SER A 18 26.92 -11.24 -23.85
CA SER A 18 25.61 -11.48 -24.46
C SER A 18 24.93 -10.13 -24.71
N ARG A 19 25.32 -9.44 -25.78
CA ARG A 19 24.51 -8.38 -26.39
C ARG A 19 23.28 -9.06 -26.98
N ARG A 20 22.29 -9.18 -26.11
CA ARG A 20 21.00 -9.86 -26.25
C ARG A 20 20.31 -9.37 -27.52
N ILE A 21 20.15 -10.26 -28.48
CA ILE A 21 19.26 -10.07 -29.62
C ILE A 21 17.89 -9.66 -29.07
N PRO A 22 17.30 -8.54 -29.52
CA PRO A 22 15.98 -8.14 -29.07
C PRO A 22 14.94 -9.24 -29.30
N VAL A 23 14.09 -9.48 -28.30
CA VAL A 23 13.03 -10.49 -28.36
C VAL A 23 11.68 -9.78 -28.39
N ASP A 24 10.77 -10.24 -29.25
CA ASP A 24 9.42 -9.69 -29.30
C ASP A 24 8.58 -10.10 -28.10
N ALA A 25 7.85 -9.15 -27.55
CA ALA A 25 6.80 -9.41 -26.58
C ALA A 25 5.66 -10.21 -27.22
N GLY A 26 5.02 -11.08 -26.43
CA GLY A 26 3.82 -11.79 -26.87
C GLY A 26 2.58 -10.90 -26.91
N ALA A 27 1.46 -11.49 -27.33
CA ALA A 27 0.15 -10.83 -27.27
C ALA A 27 -0.14 -10.29 -25.85
N PRO A 28 -0.77 -9.10 -25.72
CA PRO A 28 -1.33 -8.26 -26.78
C PRO A 28 -0.35 -7.24 -27.39
N PHE A 29 0.96 -7.37 -27.14
CA PHE A 29 1.99 -6.41 -27.56
C PHE A 29 2.81 -6.89 -28.77
N ASP A 30 2.16 -7.68 -29.63
CA ASP A 30 2.72 -8.25 -30.87
C ASP A 30 2.29 -7.49 -32.13
N ARG A 31 1.51 -6.39 -31.98
CA ARG A 31 0.99 -5.59 -33.11
C ARG A 31 1.03 -4.09 -32.82
N GLY A 32 1.33 -3.29 -33.84
CA GLY A 32 1.52 -1.86 -33.66
C GLY A 32 2.06 -1.14 -34.89
N ASP A 33 2.14 0.19 -34.79
CA ASP A 33 2.77 1.09 -35.75
C ASP A 33 4.07 1.73 -35.18
N ILE A 34 4.47 1.31 -33.98
CA ILE A 34 5.75 1.60 -33.31
C ILE A 34 6.22 0.37 -32.53
N ILE A 35 7.53 0.35 -32.24
CA ILE A 35 8.14 -0.60 -31.31
C ILE A 35 8.73 0.19 -30.15
N LEU A 36 8.31 -0.10 -28.91
CA LEU A 36 8.99 0.36 -27.71
C LEU A 36 9.96 -0.72 -27.24
N ARG A 37 11.26 -0.42 -27.24
CA ARG A 37 12.30 -1.37 -26.80
C ARG A 37 12.66 -1.12 -25.35
N SER A 38 12.41 -2.10 -24.49
CA SER A 38 12.76 -2.03 -23.06
C SER A 38 14.27 -2.08 -22.83
N ALA A 39 14.72 -1.68 -21.63
CA ALA A 39 16.13 -1.68 -21.24
C ALA A 39 16.77 -3.08 -21.21
N ASP A 40 15.97 -4.13 -21.09
CA ASP A 40 16.35 -5.55 -21.15
C ASP A 40 16.16 -6.18 -22.53
N ASN A 41 16.00 -5.36 -23.59
CA ASN A 41 15.88 -5.73 -25.00
C ASN A 41 14.64 -6.56 -25.35
N VAL A 42 13.48 -6.21 -24.79
CA VAL A 42 12.19 -6.73 -25.24
C VAL A 42 11.47 -5.69 -26.08
N ASP A 43 11.05 -6.08 -27.27
CA ASP A 43 10.35 -5.24 -28.25
C ASP A 43 8.85 -5.35 -28.06
N PHE A 44 8.21 -4.26 -27.65
CA PHE A 44 6.75 -4.16 -27.50
C PHE A 44 6.17 -3.42 -28.70
N HIS A 45 5.41 -4.12 -29.54
CA HIS A 45 4.66 -3.48 -30.59
C HIS A 45 3.43 -2.79 -29.99
N PHE A 46 3.24 -1.52 -30.33
CA PHE A 46 2.14 -0.71 -29.79
C PHE A 46 1.62 0.33 -30.79
N HIS A 47 0.54 1.02 -30.43
CA HIS A 47 -0.12 2.00 -31.29
C HIS A 47 0.18 3.44 -30.85
N LYS A 48 0.72 4.26 -31.77
CA LYS A 48 0.96 5.71 -31.57
C LYS A 48 -0.28 6.43 -31.06
N LEU A 49 -1.44 6.11 -31.64
CA LEU A 49 -2.71 6.72 -31.26
C LEU A 49 -3.04 6.48 -29.78
N LEU A 50 -2.99 5.23 -29.33
CA LEU A 50 -3.30 4.87 -27.93
C LEU A 50 -2.31 5.52 -26.98
N LEU A 51 -1.03 5.48 -27.32
CA LEU A 51 0.02 6.08 -26.50
C LEU A 51 -0.12 7.61 -26.43
N SER A 52 -0.49 8.27 -27.53
CA SER A 52 -0.75 9.72 -27.58
C SER A 52 -1.97 10.12 -26.74
N LEU A 53 -3.02 9.29 -26.73
CA LEU A 53 -4.20 9.53 -25.89
C LEU A 53 -3.91 9.36 -24.40
N ALA A 54 -2.95 8.50 -24.06
CA ALA A 54 -2.54 8.25 -22.68
C ALA A 54 -1.45 9.22 -22.18
N SER A 55 -0.60 9.74 -23.08
CA SER A 55 0.61 10.49 -22.77
C SER A 55 0.77 11.73 -23.65
N SER A 56 0.83 12.91 -23.01
CA SER A 56 1.15 14.15 -23.73
C SER A 56 2.59 14.16 -24.24
N PHE A 57 3.51 13.51 -23.50
CA PHE A 57 4.91 13.34 -23.91
C PHE A 57 5.02 12.63 -25.26
N PHE A 58 4.38 11.47 -25.41
CA PHE A 58 4.40 10.71 -26.65
C PHE A 58 3.63 11.42 -27.76
N SER A 59 2.49 12.06 -27.45
CA SER A 59 1.76 12.89 -28.42
C SER A 59 2.66 13.98 -29.02
N ASN A 60 3.42 14.68 -28.17
CA ASN A 60 4.35 15.72 -28.61
C ASN A 60 5.51 15.11 -29.41
N MET A 61 6.13 14.03 -28.92
CA MET A 61 7.22 13.34 -29.60
C MET A 61 6.84 12.92 -31.03
N PHE A 62 5.65 12.37 -31.24
CA PHE A 62 5.19 11.93 -32.56
C PHE A 62 4.83 13.07 -33.50
N SER A 63 4.55 14.27 -32.97
CA SER A 63 4.26 15.46 -33.77
C SER A 63 5.52 16.14 -34.34
N LEU A 64 6.71 15.80 -33.82
CA LEU A 64 7.96 16.41 -34.26
C LEU A 64 8.35 15.93 -35.66
N PRO A 65 8.88 16.83 -36.52
CA PRO A 65 9.45 16.44 -37.81
C PRO A 65 10.56 15.40 -37.60
N GLN A 66 10.46 14.27 -38.28
CA GLN A 66 11.52 13.27 -38.28
C GLN A 66 12.59 13.69 -39.29
N PRO A 67 13.89 13.61 -38.94
CA PRO A 67 14.95 13.89 -39.90
C PRO A 67 14.92 12.86 -41.04
N ASP A 68 15.12 13.32 -42.27
CA ASP A 68 15.26 12.47 -43.46
C ASP A 68 16.58 11.67 -43.34
N SER A 69 16.57 10.48 -42.72
CA SER A 69 17.79 9.69 -42.55
C SER A 69 17.80 8.46 -43.46
N LEU A 70 18.57 8.55 -44.55
CA LEU A 70 18.88 7.46 -45.49
C LEU A 70 20.09 6.59 -45.05
N ASP A 71 20.88 7.01 -44.05
CA ASP A 71 22.19 6.39 -43.80
C ASP A 71 22.34 5.55 -42.51
N ASP A 72 21.38 5.59 -41.56
CA ASP A 72 21.43 4.84 -40.27
C ASP A 72 20.10 4.09 -39.94
N ALA A 73 19.28 3.79 -40.95
CA ALA A 73 17.91 3.30 -40.74
C ALA A 73 17.81 1.89 -40.13
N ALA A 74 18.84 1.05 -40.29
CA ALA A 74 18.80 -0.36 -39.90
C ALA A 74 18.71 -0.59 -38.38
N ASP A 75 19.33 0.28 -37.57
CA ASP A 75 19.31 0.15 -36.11
C ASP A 75 18.12 0.89 -35.46
N ARG A 76 17.44 1.75 -36.22
CA ARG A 76 16.30 2.57 -35.75
C ARG A 76 14.94 2.06 -36.20
N THR A 77 14.93 1.05 -37.06
CA THR A 77 13.70 0.43 -37.57
C THR A 77 13.80 -1.09 -37.51
N LYS A 78 12.67 -1.74 -37.26
CA LYS A 78 12.50 -3.20 -37.36
C LYS A 78 11.21 -3.46 -38.12
N ASP A 79 11.28 -4.26 -39.18
CA ASP A 79 10.16 -4.54 -40.09
C ASP A 79 9.50 -3.28 -40.67
N GLY A 80 10.29 -2.22 -40.89
CA GLY A 80 9.80 -0.92 -41.35
C GLY A 80 9.10 -0.08 -40.29
N LEU A 81 9.02 -0.56 -39.03
CA LEU A 81 8.48 0.18 -37.90
C LEU A 81 9.59 0.91 -37.14
N PRO A 82 9.38 2.16 -36.70
CA PRO A 82 10.35 2.88 -35.89
C PRO A 82 10.46 2.27 -34.48
N ILE A 83 11.71 2.15 -34.00
CA ILE A 83 12.05 1.67 -32.67
C ILE A 83 12.32 2.86 -31.75
N ILE A 84 11.68 2.88 -30.59
CA ILE A 84 11.87 3.88 -29.55
C ILE A 84 12.44 3.17 -28.32
N PRO A 85 13.73 3.35 -27.99
CA PRO A 85 14.29 2.79 -26.77
C PRO A 85 13.74 3.52 -25.55
N VAL A 86 13.41 2.75 -24.51
CA VAL A 86 12.95 3.26 -23.21
C VAL A 86 13.83 2.72 -22.08
N THR A 87 13.80 3.37 -20.90
CA THR A 87 14.68 2.99 -19.78
C THR A 87 14.05 1.95 -18.85
N GLU A 88 12.74 1.70 -19.00
CA GLU A 88 12.01 0.75 -18.20
C GLU A 88 12.32 -0.67 -18.68
N ASN A 89 12.44 -1.61 -17.75
CA ASN A 89 12.53 -3.03 -18.10
C ASN A 89 11.17 -3.53 -18.62
N SER A 90 11.19 -4.72 -19.23
CA SER A 90 10.03 -5.35 -19.84
C SER A 90 8.84 -5.49 -18.90
N VAL A 91 9.07 -5.83 -17.62
CA VAL A 91 7.99 -5.99 -16.62
C VAL A 91 7.25 -4.68 -16.37
N ILE A 92 7.99 -3.59 -16.17
CA ILE A 92 7.39 -2.28 -15.90
C ILE A 92 6.72 -1.72 -17.16
N LEU A 93 7.38 -1.82 -18.31
CA LEU A 93 6.85 -1.36 -19.59
C LEU A 93 5.57 -2.10 -19.95
N GLN A 94 5.55 -3.43 -19.81
CA GLN A 94 4.36 -4.24 -20.07
C GLN A 94 3.18 -3.77 -19.23
N LYS A 95 3.35 -3.55 -17.92
CA LYS A 95 2.28 -3.09 -17.03
C LYS A 95 1.78 -1.70 -17.44
N LEU A 96 2.69 -0.77 -17.72
CA LEU A 96 2.35 0.58 -18.16
C LEU A 96 1.53 0.57 -19.44
N LEU A 97 1.96 -0.21 -20.45
CA LEU A 97 1.24 -0.35 -21.71
C LEU A 97 -0.11 -1.07 -21.55
N SER A 98 -0.22 -2.04 -20.63
CA SER A 98 -1.50 -2.67 -20.31
C SER A 98 -2.52 -1.67 -19.76
N PHE A 99 -2.11 -0.63 -19.04
CA PHE A 99 -3.02 0.46 -18.63
C PHE A 99 -3.46 1.36 -19.79
N CYS A 100 -2.70 1.38 -20.90
CA CYS A 100 -3.01 2.19 -22.08
C CYS A 100 -3.79 1.40 -23.15
N SER A 101 -3.77 0.07 -23.09
CA SER A 101 -4.41 -0.79 -24.08
C SER A 101 -5.92 -0.93 -23.82
N PRO A 102 -6.78 -0.81 -24.85
CA PRO A 102 -8.21 -1.08 -24.72
C PRO A 102 -8.51 -2.57 -24.61
N VAL A 103 -7.55 -3.44 -24.92
CA VAL A 103 -7.69 -4.90 -24.83
C VAL A 103 -7.56 -5.31 -23.36
N TYR A 104 -8.58 -4.96 -22.58
CA TYR A 104 -8.89 -5.65 -21.33
C TYR A 104 -9.67 -6.91 -21.67
N ASP A 105 -9.02 -7.87 -22.32
CA ASP A 105 -9.53 -9.23 -22.29
C ASP A 105 -9.26 -9.76 -20.86
N THR A 106 -10.20 -9.40 -19.99
CA THR A 106 -10.57 -9.96 -18.68
C THR A 106 -9.97 -9.45 -17.37
N ASP A 107 -8.75 -8.91 -17.27
CA ASP A 107 -8.24 -8.46 -15.95
C ASP A 107 -7.46 -7.14 -15.95
N VAL A 108 -7.71 -6.32 -14.92
CA VAL A 108 -6.90 -5.13 -14.60
C VAL A 108 -5.44 -5.56 -14.39
N PRO A 109 -4.44 -4.83 -14.92
CA PRO A 109 -3.05 -5.23 -14.80
C PRO A 109 -2.66 -5.50 -13.35
N ALA A 110 -2.18 -6.71 -13.07
CA ALA A 110 -1.77 -7.08 -11.73
C ALA A 110 -0.58 -6.20 -11.29
N LEU A 111 -0.66 -5.66 -10.07
CA LEU A 111 0.42 -4.93 -9.42
C LEU A 111 0.81 -5.74 -8.18
N GLU A 112 1.86 -6.55 -8.27
CA GLU A 112 2.14 -7.62 -7.30
C GLU A 112 2.56 -7.08 -5.93
N ASN A 113 3.34 -5.99 -5.92
CA ASN A 113 3.85 -5.34 -4.72
C ASN A 113 4.00 -3.82 -4.93
N LEU A 114 4.30 -3.09 -3.85
CA LEU A 114 4.43 -1.64 -3.91
C LEU A 114 5.71 -1.16 -4.63
N ASP A 115 6.73 -2.01 -4.77
CA ASP A 115 7.95 -1.66 -5.53
C ASP A 115 7.65 -1.57 -7.03
N ILE A 116 6.85 -2.51 -7.55
CA ILE A 116 6.32 -2.48 -8.91
C ILE A 116 5.39 -1.29 -9.09
N VAL A 117 4.51 -1.02 -8.11
CA VAL A 117 3.64 0.17 -8.15
C VAL A 117 4.48 1.44 -8.31
N MET A 118 5.49 1.64 -7.46
CA MET A 118 6.36 2.81 -7.52
C MET A 118 7.08 2.92 -8.86
N SER A 119 7.61 1.81 -9.38
CA SER A 119 8.31 1.79 -10.67
C SER A 119 7.38 2.13 -11.84
N VAL A 120 6.13 1.65 -11.83
CA VAL A 120 5.14 1.99 -12.87
C VAL A 120 4.67 3.44 -12.72
N LEU A 121 4.50 3.93 -11.49
CA LEU A 121 4.14 5.31 -11.18
C LEU A 121 5.24 6.30 -11.62
N ASP A 122 6.51 5.99 -11.35
CA ASP A 122 7.65 6.78 -11.82
C ASP A 122 7.72 6.82 -13.35
N ALA A 123 7.45 5.69 -14.02
CA ALA A 123 7.35 5.64 -15.48
C ALA A 123 6.15 6.45 -16.01
N ALA A 124 4.99 6.37 -15.33
CA ALA A 124 3.81 7.15 -15.69
C ALA A 124 4.07 8.66 -15.55
N ASP A 125 4.74 9.10 -14.48
CA ASP A 125 5.15 10.49 -14.29
C ASP A 125 6.13 10.93 -15.39
N LYS A 126 7.15 10.10 -15.67
CA LYS A 126 8.16 10.34 -16.72
C LYS A 126 7.54 10.57 -18.09
N TYR A 127 6.51 9.79 -18.43
CA TYR A 127 5.81 9.88 -19.71
C TYR A 127 4.55 10.74 -19.65
N ASP A 128 4.35 11.54 -18.61
CA ASP A 128 3.16 12.40 -18.41
C ASP A 128 1.82 11.66 -18.63
N MET A 129 1.71 10.43 -18.09
CA MET A 129 0.53 9.57 -18.15
C MET A 129 -0.37 9.74 -16.91
N LYS A 130 -0.87 10.96 -16.71
CA LYS A 130 -1.63 11.33 -15.49
C LYS A 130 -2.80 10.40 -15.15
N ARG A 131 -3.56 9.94 -16.15
CA ARG A 131 -4.71 9.04 -15.95
C ARG A 131 -4.29 7.68 -15.41
N VAL A 132 -3.15 7.15 -15.89
CA VAL A 132 -2.59 5.89 -15.42
C VAL A 132 -2.17 6.03 -13.95
N GLY A 133 -1.49 7.13 -13.61
CA GLY A 133 -1.13 7.44 -12.22
C GLY A 133 -2.33 7.46 -11.27
N ILE A 134 -3.40 8.21 -11.61
CA ILE A 134 -4.64 8.27 -10.81
C ILE A 134 -5.24 6.88 -10.62
N PHE A 135 -5.28 6.06 -11.67
CA PHE A 135 -5.85 4.72 -11.58
C PHE A 135 -5.02 3.80 -10.67
N ILE A 136 -3.70 3.82 -10.80
CA ILE A 136 -2.80 3.01 -9.97
C ILE A 136 -2.90 3.41 -8.48
N VAL A 137 -2.98 4.70 -8.18
CA VAL A 137 -3.12 5.18 -6.80
C VAL A 137 -4.45 4.74 -6.17
N ARG A 138 -5.53 4.59 -6.97
CA ARG A 138 -6.77 3.96 -6.48
C ARG A 138 -6.61 2.49 -6.15
N MET A 139 -5.74 1.77 -6.86
CA MET A 139 -5.56 0.33 -6.66
C MET A 139 -4.79 -0.01 -5.37
N ILE A 140 -3.94 0.90 -4.87
CA ILE A 140 -3.13 0.63 -3.67
C ILE A 140 -3.93 0.59 -2.37
N THR A 141 -5.20 1.02 -2.37
CA THR A 141 -6.08 0.88 -1.21
C THR A 141 -6.72 -0.51 -1.10
N ALA A 142 -6.37 -1.46 -1.98
CA ALA A 142 -6.79 -2.84 -1.85
C ALA A 142 -6.27 -3.46 -0.53
N PRO A 143 -7.06 -4.34 0.14
CA PRO A 143 -6.68 -4.91 1.44
C PRO A 143 -5.27 -5.52 1.49
N ARG A 144 -4.86 -6.23 0.43
CA ARG A 144 -3.52 -6.85 0.32
C ARG A 144 -2.35 -5.87 0.48
N PHE A 145 -2.52 -4.59 0.14
CA PHE A 145 -1.49 -3.58 0.31
C PHE A 145 -1.60 -2.89 1.67
N LEU A 146 -2.82 -2.52 2.09
CA LEU A 146 -3.07 -1.90 3.39
C LEU A 146 -2.69 -2.82 4.56
N GLU A 147 -3.00 -4.10 4.48
CA GLU A 147 -2.68 -5.09 5.51
C GLU A 147 -1.18 -5.31 5.65
N LYS A 148 -0.45 -5.22 4.54
CA LYS A 148 0.98 -5.53 4.50
C LYS A 148 1.85 -4.31 4.81
N GLU A 149 1.56 -3.16 4.18
CA GLU A 149 2.45 -1.99 4.14
C GLU A 149 1.66 -0.65 4.19
N PRO A 150 0.83 -0.41 5.23
CA PRO A 150 -0.11 0.73 5.26
C PRO A 150 0.59 2.10 5.23
N MET A 151 1.78 2.20 5.83
CA MET A 151 2.57 3.43 5.83
C MET A 151 3.06 3.81 4.42
N ARG A 152 3.46 2.81 3.63
CA ARG A 152 3.83 3.02 2.22
C ARG A 152 2.62 3.45 1.41
N VAL A 153 1.46 2.79 1.60
CA VAL A 153 0.21 3.18 0.92
C VAL A 153 -0.16 4.63 1.23
N PHE A 154 -0.07 5.03 2.51
CA PHE A 154 -0.31 6.43 2.92
C PHE A 154 0.65 7.40 2.22
N ALA A 155 1.95 7.10 2.24
CA ALA A 155 2.97 7.97 1.65
C ALA A 155 2.79 8.10 0.13
N ILE A 156 2.49 7.00 -0.58
CA ILE A 156 2.20 7.02 -2.02
C ILE A 156 0.95 7.84 -2.31
N ALA A 157 -0.17 7.59 -1.62
CA ALA A 157 -1.40 8.36 -1.84
C ALA A 157 -1.20 9.86 -1.59
N CYS A 158 -0.42 10.21 -0.55
CA CYS A 158 -0.02 11.60 -0.26
C CYS A 158 0.84 12.21 -1.36
N ARG A 159 1.87 11.50 -1.85
CA ARG A 159 2.74 11.95 -2.95
C ARG A 159 1.90 12.34 -4.17
N TYR A 160 0.88 11.54 -4.48
CA TYR A 160 -0.03 11.77 -5.61
C TYR A 160 -1.23 12.67 -5.29
N ARG A 161 -1.26 13.27 -4.09
CA ARG A 161 -2.31 14.21 -3.67
C ARG A 161 -3.73 13.63 -3.80
N SER A 162 -3.86 12.33 -3.53
CA SER A 162 -5.11 11.59 -3.70
C SER A 162 -5.87 11.52 -2.38
N GLU A 163 -6.70 12.54 -2.11
CA GLU A 163 -7.35 12.76 -0.81
C GLU A 163 -8.12 11.54 -0.28
N ALA A 164 -8.94 10.91 -1.14
CA ALA A 164 -9.75 9.76 -0.74
C ALA A 164 -8.90 8.57 -0.31
N GLU A 165 -7.87 8.24 -1.09
CA GLU A 165 -6.96 7.13 -0.87
C GLU A 165 -6.06 7.38 0.34
N THR A 166 -5.60 8.62 0.50
CA THR A 166 -4.85 9.06 1.68
C THR A 166 -5.70 8.91 2.95
N LEU A 167 -6.98 9.31 2.92
CA LEU A 167 -7.88 9.14 4.05
C LEU A 167 -8.12 7.67 4.38
N VAL A 168 -8.30 6.82 3.37
CA VAL A 168 -8.44 5.36 3.55
C VAL A 168 -7.21 4.79 4.25
N ALA A 169 -6.00 5.11 3.78
CA ALA A 169 -4.76 4.65 4.38
C ALA A 169 -4.56 5.19 5.81
N ALA A 170 -4.86 6.48 6.04
CA ALA A 170 -4.77 7.10 7.36
C ALA A 170 -5.76 6.50 8.37
N ARG A 171 -6.98 6.17 7.95
CA ARG A 171 -7.94 5.44 8.78
C ARG A 171 -7.44 4.03 9.10
N TYR A 172 -6.86 3.34 8.12
CA TYR A 172 -6.28 2.01 8.32
C TYR A 172 -5.12 2.03 9.33
N MET A 173 -4.29 3.08 9.27
CA MET A 173 -3.18 3.31 10.19
C MET A 173 -3.60 3.42 11.67
N LEU A 174 -4.86 3.74 11.99
CA LEU A 174 -5.35 3.82 13.39
C LEU A 174 -5.30 2.46 14.12
N ARG A 175 -5.20 1.35 13.37
CA ARG A 175 -4.98 0.00 13.91
C ARG A 175 -3.60 -0.16 14.57
N PHE A 176 -2.68 0.74 14.27
CA PHE A 176 -1.29 0.69 14.72
C PHE A 176 -0.98 1.86 15.65
N ALA A 177 0.02 1.67 16.49
CA ALA A 177 0.56 2.75 17.30
C ALA A 177 1.43 3.63 16.40
N VAL A 178 1.19 4.94 16.41
CA VAL A 178 1.84 5.88 15.46
C VAL A 178 3.17 6.43 15.95
N TRP A 179 3.60 6.13 17.18
CA TRP A 179 4.82 6.72 17.75
C TRP A 179 6.14 6.11 17.26
N GLU A 180 6.13 4.96 16.58
CA GLU A 180 7.33 4.35 16.00
C GLU A 180 7.03 3.64 14.66
N PRO A 181 6.63 4.36 13.59
CA PRO A 181 6.52 3.74 12.29
C PRO A 181 7.93 3.40 11.79
N ALA A 182 8.10 2.19 11.26
CA ALA A 182 9.31 1.85 10.54
C ALA A 182 9.48 2.83 9.37
N TYR A 183 10.71 3.30 9.16
CA TYR A 183 11.03 4.13 8.01
C TYR A 183 10.72 3.37 6.71
N VAL A 184 10.11 4.07 5.76
CA VAL A 184 9.87 3.59 4.40
C VAL A 184 10.33 4.66 3.42
N SER A 185 10.92 4.26 2.29
CA SER A 185 11.49 5.18 1.31
C SER A 185 10.47 6.17 0.74
N GLU A 186 9.18 5.81 0.72
CA GLU A 186 8.14 6.67 0.19
C GLU A 186 7.93 7.95 1.02
N LEU A 187 8.40 7.96 2.28
CA LEU A 187 8.37 9.15 3.12
C LEU A 187 9.23 10.29 2.57
N ASP A 188 10.27 9.99 1.79
CA ASP A 188 11.13 11.01 1.18
C ASP A 188 10.38 11.87 0.14
N PHE A 189 9.25 11.38 -0.37
CA PHE A 189 8.45 12.07 -1.38
C PHE A 189 7.26 12.85 -0.80
N ILE A 190 7.09 12.89 0.52
CA ILE A 190 6.06 13.70 1.18
C ILE A 190 6.69 14.77 2.04
N SER A 191 5.96 15.85 2.30
CA SER A 191 6.46 16.89 3.18
C SER A 191 6.40 16.44 4.65
N GLY A 192 7.27 16.99 5.50
CA GLY A 192 7.15 16.81 6.96
C GLY A 192 5.78 17.25 7.50
N SER A 193 5.12 18.20 6.82
CA SER A 193 3.75 18.62 7.16
C SER A 193 2.70 17.55 6.86
N ASP A 194 2.87 16.76 5.80
CA ASP A 194 1.96 15.65 5.46
C ASP A 194 2.04 14.54 6.51
N PHE A 195 3.26 14.20 6.95
CA PHE A 195 3.44 13.25 8.04
C PHE A 195 2.91 13.79 9.38
N GLN A 196 3.16 15.06 9.69
CA GLN A 196 2.66 15.69 10.92
C GLN A 196 1.12 15.68 10.98
N ARG A 197 0.43 15.87 9.85
CA ARG A 197 -1.04 15.76 9.76
C ARG A 197 -1.54 14.37 10.12
N LEU A 198 -0.87 13.30 9.64
CA LEU A 198 -1.20 11.92 10.02
C LEU A 198 -1.07 11.71 11.53
N VAL A 199 0.04 12.16 12.13
CA VAL A 199 0.27 12.05 13.58
C VAL A 199 -0.78 12.82 14.38
N LYS A 200 -1.10 14.05 13.95
CA LYS A 200 -2.14 14.88 14.57
C LYS A 200 -3.52 14.22 14.45
N TYR A 201 -3.86 13.71 13.28
CA TYR A 201 -5.11 12.98 13.05
C TYR A 201 -5.23 11.76 13.96
N HIS A 202 -4.19 10.93 14.05
CA HIS A 202 -4.15 9.78 14.95
C HIS A 202 -4.34 10.20 16.42
N THR A 203 -3.61 11.23 16.85
CA THR A 203 -3.73 11.78 18.21
C THR A 203 -5.15 12.27 18.50
N ASN A 204 -5.77 13.00 17.57
CA ASN A 204 -7.13 13.49 17.70
C ASN A 204 -8.14 12.36 17.79
N CYS A 205 -8.01 11.32 16.95
CA CYS A 205 -8.84 10.11 17.01
C CYS A 205 -8.71 9.43 18.37
N GLY A 206 -7.49 9.26 18.88
CA GLY A 206 -7.25 8.67 20.19
C GLY A 206 -7.85 9.48 21.34
N GLN A 207 -7.73 10.81 21.31
CA GLN A 207 -8.35 11.68 22.32
C GLN A 207 -9.88 11.63 22.27
N ALA A 208 -10.46 11.57 21.06
CA ALA A 208 -11.90 11.51 20.85
C ALA A 208 -12.53 10.24 21.45
N MET A 209 -11.76 9.17 21.65
CA MET A 209 -12.26 7.93 22.28
C MET A 209 -12.83 8.16 23.68
N THR A 210 -12.41 9.22 24.39
CA THR A 210 -12.99 9.62 25.69
C THR A 210 -14.51 9.82 25.63
N GLN A 211 -15.07 10.17 24.46
CA GLN A 211 -16.50 10.34 24.25
C GLN A 211 -17.31 9.05 24.50
N LEU A 212 -16.68 7.88 24.33
CA LEU A 212 -17.27 6.58 24.61
C LEU A 212 -17.74 6.45 26.07
N THR A 213 -17.18 7.24 27.00
CA THR A 213 -17.62 7.32 28.39
C THR A 213 -19.10 7.65 28.55
N ARG A 214 -19.66 8.42 27.61
CA ARG A 214 -21.08 8.82 27.62
C ARG A 214 -22.00 7.68 27.16
N LEU A 215 -21.45 6.66 26.51
CA LEU A 215 -22.19 5.56 25.87
C LEU A 215 -22.21 4.29 26.71
N TRP A 216 -21.50 4.24 27.85
CA TRP A 216 -21.41 3.04 28.67
C TRP A 216 -22.74 2.52 29.22
N SER A 217 -23.74 3.39 29.40
CA SER A 217 -25.09 2.96 29.78
C SER A 217 -25.81 2.20 28.65
N THR A 218 -25.51 2.52 27.40
CA THR A 218 -26.06 1.88 26.20
C THR A 218 -25.35 0.57 25.88
N TYR A 219 -24.06 0.46 26.21
CA TYR A 219 -23.23 -0.73 26.01
C TYR A 219 -22.76 -1.29 27.36
N PRO A 220 -23.64 -1.97 28.13
CA PRO A 220 -23.25 -2.53 29.42
C PRO A 220 -22.32 -3.73 29.21
N LEU A 221 -21.23 -3.78 30.00
CA LEU A 221 -20.33 -4.94 30.02
C LEU A 221 -21.10 -6.21 30.46
N PRO A 222 -20.98 -7.34 29.73
CA PRO A 222 -21.58 -8.59 30.15
C PRO A 222 -21.06 -9.02 31.53
N SER A 223 -21.91 -9.68 32.32
CA SER A 223 -21.44 -10.26 33.59
C SER A 223 -20.34 -11.26 33.30
N LEU A 224 -19.14 -10.95 33.81
CA LEU A 224 -18.00 -11.85 33.75
C LEU A 224 -17.95 -12.78 34.98
N ASP A 225 -19.05 -12.87 35.74
CA ASP A 225 -19.10 -13.68 36.95
C ASP A 225 -18.75 -15.14 36.68
N CYS A 226 -17.93 -15.70 37.55
CA CYS A 226 -17.60 -17.11 37.53
C CYS A 226 -18.13 -17.83 38.75
N LYS A 227 -19.04 -18.78 38.47
CA LYS A 227 -19.73 -19.62 39.46
C LYS A 227 -18.73 -20.47 40.27
N PHE A 228 -17.65 -20.91 39.64
CA PHE A 228 -16.64 -21.78 40.26
C PHE A 228 -15.73 -21.04 41.25
N CYS A 229 -15.39 -19.78 40.99
CA CYS A 229 -14.50 -19.04 41.89
C CYS A 229 -15.22 -18.33 43.04
N ARG A 230 -16.52 -18.57 43.30
CA ARG A 230 -17.31 -17.94 44.38
C ARG A 230 -17.12 -16.41 44.48
N LYS A 231 -17.11 -15.70 43.35
CA LYS A 231 -16.80 -14.25 43.29
C LYS A 231 -15.42 -13.87 43.87
N LYS A 232 -14.42 -14.76 43.81
CA LYS A 232 -12.98 -14.48 44.07
C LYS A 232 -12.12 -14.42 42.79
N GLY A 233 -12.70 -14.78 41.65
CA GLY A 233 -12.28 -14.42 40.28
C GLY A 233 -13.32 -13.49 39.65
N VAL A 234 -13.00 -12.85 38.53
CA VAL A 234 -13.54 -11.63 37.84
C VAL A 234 -14.16 -10.54 38.72
N SER A 235 -13.89 -10.64 40.02
CA SER A 235 -14.42 -9.82 41.11
C SER A 235 -13.45 -8.71 41.49
N ARG A 236 -12.25 -8.70 40.93
CA ARG A 236 -11.25 -7.65 41.15
C ARG A 236 -11.26 -6.57 40.08
N LEU A 237 -11.70 -6.89 38.86
CA LEU A 237 -11.78 -5.88 37.80
C LEU A 237 -13.13 -5.18 37.92
N SER A 238 -13.12 -3.98 38.49
CA SER A 238 -14.29 -3.12 38.54
C SER A 238 -14.72 -2.71 37.13
N LEU A 239 -16.01 -2.39 36.97
CA LEU A 239 -16.55 -1.87 35.70
C LEU A 239 -15.75 -0.66 35.21
N LYS A 240 -15.38 0.25 36.12
CA LYS A 240 -14.58 1.43 35.84
C LYS A 240 -13.20 1.06 35.31
N GLU A 241 -12.50 0.12 35.96
CA GLU A 241 -11.17 -0.32 35.51
C GLU A 241 -11.19 -0.98 34.12
N TYR A 242 -12.27 -1.65 33.77
CA TYR A 242 -12.45 -2.19 32.43
C TYR A 242 -12.67 -1.08 31.40
N GLN A 243 -13.60 -0.16 31.69
CA GLN A 243 -13.90 0.98 30.83
C GLN A 243 -12.67 1.85 30.58
N ASP A 244 -11.94 2.21 31.65
CA ASP A 244 -10.69 2.97 31.57
C ASP A 244 -9.64 2.22 30.71
N SER A 245 -9.58 0.89 30.81
CA SER A 245 -8.67 0.07 30.01
C SER A 245 -9.06 -0.03 28.54
N VAL A 246 -10.34 0.07 28.20
CA VAL A 246 -10.81 0.16 26.81
C VAL A 246 -10.44 1.52 26.23
N ILE A 247 -10.70 2.61 26.97
CA ILE A 247 -10.34 3.96 26.54
C ILE A 247 -8.83 4.07 26.30
N GLU A 248 -8.00 3.56 27.21
CA GLU A 248 -6.55 3.64 27.04
C GLU A 248 -6.06 2.84 25.83
N ALA A 249 -6.60 1.65 25.60
CA ALA A 249 -6.25 0.86 24.41
C ALA A 249 -6.66 1.55 23.10
N LEU A 250 -7.85 2.14 23.07
CA LEU A 250 -8.33 2.90 21.91
C LEU A 250 -7.61 4.24 21.75
N ARG A 251 -7.09 4.84 22.82
CA ARG A 251 -6.26 6.05 22.75
C ARG A 251 -4.93 5.79 22.07
N ILE A 252 -4.36 4.62 22.33
CA ILE A 252 -3.11 4.11 21.77
C ILE A 252 -3.28 3.70 20.30
N ARG A 253 -4.36 2.98 19.99
CA ARG A 253 -4.69 2.47 18.65
C ARG A 253 -6.19 2.69 18.42
N PRO A 254 -6.61 3.80 17.78
CA PRO A 254 -8.01 4.17 17.63
C PRO A 254 -8.77 3.28 16.63
N SER A 255 -8.94 2.01 16.98
CA SER A 255 -9.58 0.99 16.14
C SER A 255 -10.20 -0.07 17.04
N VAL A 256 -11.36 -0.62 16.68
CA VAL A 256 -11.99 -1.69 17.48
C VAL A 256 -11.13 -2.96 17.53
N GLU A 257 -10.32 -3.19 16.50
CA GLU A 257 -9.36 -4.29 16.42
C GLU A 257 -8.32 -4.25 17.53
N SER A 258 -8.06 -3.08 18.12
CA SER A 258 -7.21 -2.94 19.31
C SER A 258 -7.76 -3.72 20.50
N LEU A 259 -9.09 -3.84 20.61
CA LEU A 259 -9.78 -4.59 21.65
C LEU A 259 -9.88 -6.09 21.32
N LEU A 260 -9.57 -6.46 20.07
CA LEU A 260 -9.48 -7.85 19.60
C LEU A 260 -8.03 -8.36 19.64
N ASN A 261 -7.07 -7.51 20.03
CA ASN A 261 -5.66 -7.86 20.13
C ASN A 261 -5.46 -8.92 21.24
N PRO A 262 -4.78 -10.06 20.95
CA PRO A 262 -4.56 -11.13 21.93
C PRO A 262 -3.83 -10.68 23.20
N GLU A 263 -2.87 -9.75 23.11
CA GLU A 263 -2.12 -9.24 24.25
C GLU A 263 -3.01 -8.41 25.17
N TRP A 264 -3.86 -7.56 24.59
CA TRP A 264 -4.83 -6.79 25.36
C TRP A 264 -5.85 -7.71 26.04
N ILE A 265 -6.37 -8.70 25.31
CA ILE A 265 -7.31 -9.69 25.86
C ILE A 265 -6.64 -10.49 26.99
N ASP A 266 -5.42 -11.00 26.80
CA ASP A 266 -4.69 -11.75 27.84
C ASP A 266 -4.45 -10.89 29.08
N SER A 267 -4.08 -9.62 28.90
CA SER A 267 -3.95 -8.66 30.00
C SER A 267 -5.26 -8.51 30.79
N MET A 268 -6.40 -8.38 30.08
CA MET A 268 -7.71 -8.30 30.73
C MET A 268 -8.08 -9.60 31.45
N VAL A 269 -7.78 -10.75 30.85
CA VAL A 269 -8.06 -12.08 31.43
C VAL A 269 -7.22 -12.32 32.68
N ARG A 270 -5.94 -11.94 32.70
CA ARG A 270 -5.09 -12.00 33.90
C ARG A 270 -5.66 -11.16 35.05
N ARG A 271 -6.18 -9.97 34.74
CA ARG A 271 -6.85 -9.09 35.72
C ARG A 271 -8.20 -9.67 36.18
N ALA A 272 -8.90 -10.33 35.27
CA ALA A 272 -10.16 -11.03 35.53
C ALA A 272 -9.96 -12.32 36.36
N GLY A 273 -8.76 -12.86 36.53
CA GLY A 273 -8.49 -13.85 37.58
C GLY A 273 -8.27 -15.30 37.11
N SER A 274 -7.69 -16.07 38.01
CA SER A 274 -6.76 -17.17 37.71
C SER A 274 -7.37 -18.57 37.56
N CYS A 275 -8.69 -18.75 37.70
CA CYS A 275 -9.29 -20.10 37.57
C CYS A 275 -9.46 -20.53 36.10
N ILE A 276 -9.43 -21.84 35.85
CA ILE A 276 -9.49 -22.43 34.49
C ILE A 276 -10.74 -21.94 33.73
N GLY A 277 -11.92 -21.96 34.35
CA GLY A 277 -13.17 -21.53 33.71
C GLY A 277 -13.28 -20.02 33.43
N CYS A 278 -12.49 -19.17 34.09
CA CYS A 278 -12.38 -17.75 33.70
C CYS A 278 -11.47 -17.58 32.49
N ARG A 279 -10.35 -18.31 32.44
CA ARG A 279 -9.40 -18.26 31.33
C ARG A 279 -10.02 -18.69 30.00
N GLU A 280 -10.94 -19.64 30.03
CA GLU A 280 -11.63 -20.10 28.81
C GLU A 280 -12.78 -19.17 28.38
N ARG A 281 -13.58 -18.65 29.33
CA ARG A 281 -14.79 -17.88 29.01
C ARG A 281 -14.54 -16.39 28.79
N ALA A 282 -13.68 -15.77 29.59
CA ALA A 282 -13.47 -14.32 29.56
C ALA A 282 -12.95 -13.80 28.21
N PRO A 283 -11.98 -14.45 27.52
CA PRO A 283 -11.52 -13.99 26.21
C PRO A 283 -12.67 -13.90 25.20
N ARG A 284 -13.53 -14.92 25.15
CA ARG A 284 -14.66 -14.97 24.23
C ARG A 284 -15.69 -13.89 24.52
N ALA A 285 -16.09 -13.72 25.79
CA ALA A 285 -17.06 -12.71 26.19
C ALA A 285 -16.54 -11.28 25.92
N LEU A 286 -15.24 -11.04 26.16
CA LEU A 286 -14.60 -9.75 25.88
C LEU A 286 -14.53 -9.47 24.38
N ALA A 287 -14.19 -10.47 23.56
CA ALA A 287 -14.15 -10.33 22.11
C ALA A 287 -15.54 -10.11 21.49
N GLU A 288 -16.57 -10.79 22.00
CA GLU A 288 -17.96 -10.58 21.59
C GLU A 288 -18.40 -9.16 21.96
N TYR A 289 -18.14 -8.70 23.19
CA TYR A 289 -18.46 -7.34 23.61
C TYR A 289 -17.68 -6.27 22.85
N ALA A 290 -16.40 -6.49 22.53
CA ALA A 290 -15.62 -5.57 21.71
C ALA A 290 -16.27 -5.30 20.35
N LYS A 291 -16.94 -6.29 19.75
CA LYS A 291 -17.68 -6.11 18.49
C LYS A 291 -18.87 -5.16 18.62
N GLU A 292 -19.55 -5.14 19.77
CA GLU A 292 -20.63 -4.18 20.05
C GLU A 292 -20.13 -2.74 20.07
N LEU A 293 -18.85 -2.53 20.39
CA LEU A 293 -18.20 -1.23 20.37
C LEU A 293 -17.73 -0.80 18.97
N ALA A 294 -17.83 -1.65 17.95
CA ALA A 294 -17.36 -1.32 16.60
C ALA A 294 -18.07 -0.09 16.02
N PHE A 295 -19.41 -0.06 16.10
CA PHE A 295 -20.21 1.06 15.61
C PHE A 295 -19.91 2.39 16.32
N PRO A 296 -19.98 2.49 17.66
CA PRO A 296 -19.71 3.77 18.33
C PRO A 296 -18.27 4.24 18.16
N VAL A 297 -17.29 3.34 18.14
CA VAL A 297 -15.89 3.70 17.85
C VAL A 297 -15.75 4.27 16.44
N MET A 298 -16.33 3.61 15.43
CA MET A 298 -16.30 4.10 14.05
C MET A 298 -17.02 5.44 13.90
N ALA A 299 -18.17 5.63 14.55
CA ALA A 299 -18.92 6.88 14.52
C ALA A 299 -18.09 8.05 15.06
N ILE A 300 -17.43 7.88 16.21
CA ILE A 300 -16.53 8.89 16.79
C ILE A 300 -15.38 9.23 15.83
N ILE A 301 -14.76 8.22 15.20
CA ILE A 301 -13.64 8.43 14.26
C ILE A 301 -14.09 9.12 12.97
N LEU A 302 -15.33 8.91 12.52
CA LEU A 302 -15.86 9.56 11.31
C LEU A 302 -16.05 11.07 11.49
N GLU A 303 -16.27 11.54 12.73
CA GLU A 303 -16.38 12.97 13.04
C GLU A 303 -15.03 13.70 13.05
N ILE A 304 -13.92 12.98 13.09
CA ILE A 304 -12.58 13.57 13.11
C ILE A 304 -12.08 13.76 11.68
N PRO A 305 -11.90 15.01 11.21
CA PRO A 305 -11.35 15.25 9.88
C PRO A 305 -9.85 15.00 9.87
N LEU A 306 -9.38 14.43 8.77
CA LEU A 306 -7.97 14.45 8.40
C LEU A 306 -7.73 15.77 7.64
N ASP A 307 -6.97 16.68 8.25
CA ASP A 307 -6.69 18.01 7.71
C ASP A 307 -5.68 17.95 6.57
N ILE A 308 -6.10 17.39 5.44
CA ILE A 308 -5.34 17.26 4.21
C ILE A 308 -6.02 18.12 3.16
N ASP A 309 -5.47 19.33 2.97
CA ASP A 309 -5.86 20.24 1.90
C ASP A 309 -4.77 20.17 0.82
N PHE A 310 -5.01 19.39 -0.23
CA PHE A 310 -4.11 19.26 -1.38
C PHE A 310 -4.38 20.34 -2.45
N ARG A 311 -4.70 21.56 -2.02
CA ARG A 311 -4.86 22.72 -2.90
C ARG A 311 -3.58 23.12 -3.60
#